data_AF-A0A955RN67-F1
#
_entry.id   AF-A0A955RN67-F1
#
_cell.length_a   1.000
_cell.length_b   1.000
_cell.length_c   1.000
_cell.angle_alpha   90.00
_cell.angle_beta   90.00
_cell.angle_gamma   90.00
#
_symmetry.space_group_name_H-M   'P 1'
#
loop_
_entity.id
_entity.type
_entity.pdbx_description
1 polymer ?
#
loop_
_entity_poly.entity_id
_entity_poly.type
_entity_poly.pdbx_seq_one_letter_code
_entity_poly.pdbx_strand_id
1 'polypeptide(L)'
;MDITISPRWKANLSKLVIASLVFPSGLASSASVAKASGYEVLINEVKARGSEYIELFNSGAETVDLTDWKITSAQNGLVANLSGELAGGELKMVEVDDLDNSNDVVSLKDDTDSTKDYVSYGYGAKDLPAADTGKSIARKSNGHSLWLSNVEPSLGENNNYSGPSMPANLRIKVSDLNPANTVNHETQDQAQVSYSVDNQAAQVELQAWDLTGQNKNEIVRSPNSGENSDELNVSNLADGHIYISAYSEDAAGVRSAWLNPVTIGKDTDGPAAPVITMPADKVEANKPNYLIEGSAPKANKINIYNDDKVLVAEMDLDSSEFEISVPLMSGKNKFELVARDQAWNWSDEAKVPTITASNLPLSAPLNLSATADDNRAKLSWMKPVSGGEVEGYRVYWDNQSGQINYNSPLVSLN
;
A
#
# COMPACT_ATOMS: atom_id res chain seq x y z
N MET A 1 54.36 -5.64 2.22
CA MET A 1 53.40 -5.78 3.35
C MET A 1 52.29 -6.59 2.76
N ASP A 2 52.43 -7.91 2.92
CA ASP A 2 51.74 -8.89 2.10
C ASP A 2 51.06 -9.89 3.04
N ILE A 3 49.74 -9.97 2.95
CA ILE A 3 48.97 -11.06 3.54
C ILE A 3 48.01 -11.56 2.45
N THR A 4 48.36 -12.73 1.94
CA THR A 4 47.51 -13.59 1.11
C THR A 4 46.85 -14.61 2.04
N ILE A 5 45.54 -14.81 1.93
CA ILE A 5 44.83 -15.90 2.60
C ILE A 5 44.16 -16.77 1.54
N SER A 6 44.48 -18.06 1.56
CA SER A 6 43.74 -19.11 0.86
C SER A 6 43.50 -20.29 1.83
N PRO A 7 42.35 -20.97 1.77
CA PRO A 7 41.92 -21.95 2.77
C PRO A 7 42.30 -23.40 2.38
N ARG A 8 42.44 -24.30 3.37
CA ARG A 8 41.85 -25.67 3.36
C ARG A 8 42.24 -26.56 4.57
N TRP A 9 41.19 -26.99 5.32
CA TRP A 9 40.89 -28.32 5.87
C TRP A 9 42.03 -29.33 6.18
N LYS A 10 42.11 -29.79 7.44
CA LYS A 10 41.90 -31.20 7.88
C LYS A 10 42.26 -31.44 9.37
N ALA A 11 41.53 -32.42 9.96
CA ALA A 11 41.90 -33.32 11.08
C ALA A 11 41.66 -32.77 12.52
N ASN A 12 41.22 -33.50 13.56
CA ASN A 12 40.77 -34.89 13.77
C ASN A 12 40.33 -35.08 15.26
N LEU A 13 39.75 -36.26 15.61
CA LEU A 13 39.78 -36.97 16.92
C LEU A 13 38.88 -36.45 18.10
N SER A 14 38.17 -37.22 18.97
CA SER A 14 37.97 -38.66 19.23
C SER A 14 36.75 -38.95 20.17
N LYS A 15 36.09 -40.11 19.95
CA LYS A 15 35.45 -41.14 20.85
C LYS A 15 34.94 -40.88 22.30
N LEU A 16 33.89 -41.69 22.61
CA LEU A 16 33.47 -42.40 23.87
C LEU A 16 32.39 -41.68 24.73
N VAL A 17 31.34 -42.27 25.34
CA VAL A 17 31.01 -43.61 25.89
C VAL A 17 29.47 -43.82 25.87
N ILE A 18 28.97 -45.05 25.64
CA ILE A 18 27.59 -45.47 26.00
C ILE A 18 27.65 -46.21 27.34
N ALA A 19 26.87 -45.76 28.32
CA ALA A 19 26.67 -46.47 29.58
C ALA A 19 25.19 -46.87 29.72
N SER A 20 24.93 -48.17 29.79
CA SER A 20 23.63 -48.73 30.14
C SER A 20 23.42 -48.68 31.66
N LEU A 21 22.23 -48.26 32.10
CA LEU A 21 21.79 -48.33 33.50
C LEU A 21 20.48 -49.12 33.57
N VAL A 22 20.49 -50.15 34.41
CA VAL A 22 19.33 -50.95 34.84
C VAL A 22 18.77 -50.32 36.12
N PHE A 23 17.46 -50.13 36.21
CA PHE A 23 16.79 -49.78 37.46
C PHE A 23 15.94 -50.95 37.96
N PRO A 24 15.97 -51.29 39.27
CA PRO A 24 15.00 -52.18 39.87
C PRO A 24 13.69 -51.43 40.17
N SER A 25 12.62 -52.22 40.19
CA SER A 25 11.23 -51.84 40.37
C SER A 25 10.90 -51.23 41.72
N GLY A 26 10.05 -50.20 41.69
CA GLY A 26 9.17 -49.82 42.78
C GLY A 26 9.58 -48.56 43.54
N LEU A 27 9.05 -47.40 43.13
CA LEU A 27 8.67 -46.27 43.97
C LEU A 27 7.68 -45.42 43.15
N ALA A 28 6.43 -45.36 43.60
CA ALA A 28 5.45 -44.41 43.08
C ALA A 28 5.93 -42.99 43.44
N SER A 29 6.45 -42.27 42.45
CA SER A 29 6.70 -40.85 42.54
C SER A 29 5.41 -40.14 42.16
N SER A 30 4.78 -39.44 43.11
CA SER A 30 3.86 -38.36 42.77
C SER A 30 4.63 -37.38 41.89
N ALA A 31 4.33 -37.38 40.60
CA ALA A 31 4.86 -36.37 39.69
C ALA A 31 4.42 -35.01 40.25
N SER A 32 5.40 -34.22 40.68
CA SER A 32 5.17 -32.80 40.89
C SER A 32 4.77 -32.22 39.55
N VAL A 33 3.53 -31.75 39.42
CA VAL A 33 3.10 -30.94 38.27
C VAL A 33 4.03 -29.73 38.23
N ALA A 34 5.02 -29.78 37.34
CA ALA A 34 5.93 -28.67 37.13
C ALA A 34 5.11 -27.55 36.48
N LYS A 35 5.06 -26.36 37.09
CA LYS A 35 4.54 -25.16 36.43
C LYS A 35 5.45 -24.83 35.26
N ALA A 36 4.97 -25.09 34.05
CA ALA A 36 5.72 -24.99 32.81
C ALA A 36 6.08 -23.55 32.41
N SER A 37 7.25 -23.40 31.77
CA SER A 37 7.68 -22.18 31.08
C SER A 37 7.84 -22.47 29.58
N GLY A 38 6.92 -21.96 28.77
CA GLY A 38 6.87 -22.16 27.30
C GLY A 38 5.54 -22.78 26.84
N TYR A 39 5.18 -22.58 25.56
CA TYR A 39 3.94 -23.11 24.98
C TYR A 39 3.90 -24.64 25.08
N GLU A 40 3.05 -25.19 25.96
CA GLU A 40 2.81 -26.64 26.05
C GLU A 40 1.52 -27.05 25.37
N VAL A 41 0.41 -26.33 25.56
CA VAL A 41 -0.87 -26.63 24.89
C VAL A 41 -1.24 -25.51 23.91
N LEU A 42 -1.53 -25.91 22.68
CA LEU A 42 -1.83 -25.03 21.54
C LEU A 42 -3.21 -25.37 20.97
N ILE A 43 -3.86 -24.39 20.36
CA ILE A 43 -4.97 -24.64 19.44
C ILE A 43 -4.35 -25.22 18.17
N ASN A 44 -4.78 -26.42 17.77
CA ASN A 44 -4.24 -27.15 16.63
C ASN A 44 -5.11 -27.03 15.38
N GLU A 45 -6.42 -27.07 15.57
CA GLU A 45 -7.42 -27.02 14.51
C GLU A 45 -8.71 -26.38 15.01
N VAL A 46 -9.38 -25.63 14.15
CA VAL A 46 -10.68 -25.00 14.39
C VAL A 46 -11.59 -25.28 13.21
N LYS A 47 -12.78 -25.81 13.49
CA LYS A 47 -13.86 -25.92 12.51
C LYS A 47 -15.02 -25.06 12.97
N ALA A 48 -15.28 -23.97 12.25
CA ALA A 48 -16.27 -22.95 12.61
C ALA A 48 -17.52 -22.95 11.70
N ARG A 49 -17.74 -24.03 10.93
CA ARG A 49 -18.91 -24.19 10.06
C ARG A 49 -19.38 -25.64 10.01
N GLY A 50 -20.68 -25.83 10.24
CA GLY A 50 -21.27 -27.17 10.36
C GLY A 50 -21.17 -27.65 11.81
N SER A 51 -20.71 -28.89 12.03
CA SER A 51 -20.35 -29.34 13.37
C SER A 51 -19.07 -28.64 13.82
N GLU A 52 -19.19 -27.79 14.83
CA GLU A 52 -18.10 -26.95 15.32
C GLU A 52 -17.24 -27.68 16.36
N TYR A 53 -15.93 -27.52 16.26
CA TYR A 53 -15.00 -28.06 17.24
C TYR A 53 -13.70 -27.28 17.24
N ILE A 54 -12.97 -27.42 18.35
CA ILE A 54 -11.58 -27.01 18.48
C ILE A 54 -10.76 -28.20 18.92
N GLU A 55 -9.65 -28.44 18.25
CA GLU A 55 -8.68 -29.44 18.67
C GLU A 55 -7.48 -28.76 19.34
N LEU A 56 -7.08 -29.29 20.49
CA LEU A 56 -5.91 -28.87 21.23
C LEU A 56 -4.77 -29.87 21.02
N PHE A 57 -3.53 -29.38 20.99
CA PHE A 57 -2.32 -30.20 20.93
C PHE A 57 -1.38 -29.84 22.07
N ASN A 58 -0.89 -30.85 22.80
CA ASN A 58 0.20 -30.65 23.75
C ASN A 58 1.56 -30.84 23.05
N SER A 59 2.25 -29.75 22.72
CA SER A 59 3.61 -29.75 22.18
C SER A 59 4.71 -30.03 23.21
N GLY A 60 4.37 -30.03 24.49
CA GLY A 60 5.27 -30.39 25.59
C GLY A 60 5.47 -31.90 25.73
N ALA A 61 6.43 -32.29 26.58
CA ALA A 61 6.66 -33.70 26.92
C ALA A 61 5.85 -34.16 28.15
N GLU A 62 5.40 -33.20 28.97
CA GLU A 62 4.72 -33.46 30.23
C GLU A 62 3.19 -33.45 30.07
N THR A 63 2.50 -34.11 30.99
CA THR A 63 1.04 -34.07 31.05
C THR A 63 0.57 -32.76 31.67
N VAL A 64 -0.39 -32.10 31.02
CA VAL A 64 -0.98 -30.83 31.46
C VAL A 64 -2.39 -31.07 32.00
N ASP A 65 -2.66 -30.56 33.20
CA ASP A 65 -4.03 -30.49 33.74
C ASP A 65 -4.74 -29.25 33.16
N LEU A 66 -5.86 -29.48 32.50
CA LEU A 66 -6.70 -28.48 31.85
C LEU A 66 -7.87 -28.03 32.74
N THR A 67 -7.92 -28.46 34.01
CA THR A 67 -8.95 -28.04 34.96
C THR A 67 -9.01 -26.52 35.05
N ASP A 68 -10.22 -25.98 34.89
CA ASP A 68 -10.54 -24.54 34.88
C ASP A 68 -9.96 -23.73 33.70
N TRP A 69 -9.32 -24.38 32.72
CA TRP A 69 -8.97 -23.74 31.45
C TRP A 69 -10.23 -23.48 30.61
N LYS A 70 -10.14 -22.53 29.68
CA LYS A 70 -11.29 -22.05 28.91
C LYS A 70 -10.92 -21.80 27.46
N ILE A 71 -11.91 -21.92 26.59
CA ILE A 71 -11.85 -21.45 25.21
C ILE A 71 -12.86 -20.30 25.08
N THR A 72 -12.42 -19.18 24.51
CA THR A 72 -13.26 -18.00 24.28
C THR A 72 -13.24 -17.57 22.82
N SER A 73 -14.40 -17.21 22.27
CA SER A 73 -14.57 -16.42 21.05
C SER A 73 -14.54 -14.92 21.39
N ALA A 74 -13.95 -14.10 20.53
CA ALA A 74 -13.96 -12.65 20.72
C ALA A 74 -15.36 -12.06 20.56
N GLN A 75 -16.19 -12.68 19.73
CA GLN A 75 -17.55 -12.21 19.46
C GLN A 75 -18.59 -12.79 20.43
N ASN A 76 -18.42 -14.05 20.82
CA ASN A 76 -19.43 -14.77 21.60
C ASN A 76 -19.02 -15.05 23.05
N GLY A 77 -17.81 -14.68 23.47
CA GLY A 77 -17.34 -14.85 24.84
C GLY A 77 -16.90 -16.29 25.15
N LEU A 78 -17.34 -16.87 26.27
CA LEU A 78 -16.95 -18.23 26.66
C LEU A 78 -17.66 -19.27 25.79
N VAL A 79 -16.91 -20.10 25.07
CA VAL A 79 -17.46 -21.17 24.20
C VAL A 79 -17.25 -22.57 24.77
N ALA A 80 -16.23 -22.79 25.62
CA ALA A 80 -16.07 -24.04 26.36
C ALA A 80 -15.27 -23.87 27.65
N ASN A 81 -15.62 -24.66 28.67
CA ASN A 81 -14.78 -24.92 29.84
C ASN A 81 -14.06 -26.26 29.65
N LEU A 82 -12.80 -26.32 30.06
CA LEU A 82 -11.96 -27.50 29.94
C LEU A 82 -11.72 -28.13 31.31
N SER A 83 -11.43 -29.42 31.29
CA SER A 83 -11.03 -30.19 32.46
C SER A 83 -10.28 -31.46 32.08
N GLY A 84 -9.65 -32.09 33.07
CA GLY A 84 -8.90 -33.33 32.91
C GLY A 84 -7.52 -33.11 32.31
N GLU A 85 -6.83 -34.19 31.97
CA GLU A 85 -5.42 -34.16 31.60
C GLU A 85 -5.20 -34.29 30.08
N LEU A 86 -4.11 -33.72 29.58
CA LEU A 86 -3.63 -33.88 28.21
C LEU A 86 -2.13 -34.24 28.24
N ALA A 87 -1.80 -35.49 27.90
CA ALA A 87 -0.43 -35.95 27.91
C ALA A 87 0.42 -35.29 26.81
N GLY A 88 1.74 -35.25 27.01
CA GLY A 88 2.66 -34.68 26.02
C GLY A 88 2.58 -35.40 24.67
N GLY A 89 2.42 -34.63 23.59
CA GLY A 89 2.26 -35.13 22.23
C GLY A 89 0.83 -35.57 21.86
N GLU A 90 -0.14 -35.49 22.77
CA GLU A 90 -1.52 -35.89 22.50
C GLU A 90 -2.37 -34.75 21.91
N LEU A 91 -3.45 -35.16 21.23
CA LEU A 91 -4.50 -34.29 20.71
C LEU A 91 -5.77 -34.43 21.55
N LYS A 92 -6.54 -33.36 21.67
CA LYS A 92 -7.85 -33.38 22.35
C LYS A 92 -8.86 -32.55 21.59
N MET A 93 -9.88 -33.23 21.08
CA MET A 93 -11.06 -32.60 20.52
C MET A 93 -11.93 -32.01 21.64
N VAL A 94 -12.39 -30.79 21.43
CA VAL A 94 -13.37 -30.10 22.27
C VAL A 94 -14.52 -29.69 21.35
N GLU A 95 -15.69 -30.27 21.60
CA GLU A 95 -16.93 -29.84 20.97
C GLU A 95 -17.28 -28.45 21.50
N VAL A 96 -17.56 -27.53 20.58
CA VAL A 96 -17.93 -26.15 20.89
C VAL A 96 -19.13 -25.78 20.03
N ASP A 97 -19.89 -24.78 20.50
CA ASP A 97 -20.94 -24.13 19.73
C ASP A 97 -20.67 -22.62 19.76
N ASP A 98 -21.29 -21.88 18.84
CA ASP A 98 -21.23 -20.41 18.73
C ASP A 98 -19.85 -19.87 18.35
N LEU A 99 -19.15 -20.49 17.40
CA LEU A 99 -18.02 -19.83 16.73
C LEU A 99 -18.52 -18.86 15.66
N ASP A 100 -17.93 -17.66 15.59
CA ASP A 100 -18.29 -16.70 14.56
C ASP A 100 -17.42 -16.89 13.31
N ASN A 101 -18.05 -16.84 12.13
CA ASN A 101 -17.37 -17.08 10.85
C ASN A 101 -16.90 -15.80 10.14
N SER A 102 -17.14 -14.65 10.76
CA SER A 102 -17.02 -13.30 10.21
C SER A 102 -16.17 -12.42 11.14
N ASN A 103 -14.85 -12.64 11.12
CA ASN A 103 -13.84 -11.96 11.96
C ASN A 103 -13.93 -12.36 13.43
N ASP A 104 -13.58 -13.60 13.73
CA ASP A 104 -13.49 -14.10 15.10
C ASP A 104 -12.04 -14.31 15.53
N VAL A 105 -11.82 -14.28 16.84
CA VAL A 105 -10.58 -14.68 17.49
C VAL A 105 -10.91 -15.72 18.54
N VAL A 106 -10.47 -16.95 18.31
CA VAL A 106 -10.57 -18.03 19.30
C VAL A 106 -9.31 -18.01 20.15
N SER A 107 -9.47 -17.93 21.47
CA SER A 107 -8.39 -17.90 22.44
C SER A 107 -8.49 -19.06 23.44
N LEU A 108 -7.37 -19.73 23.67
CA LEU A 108 -7.19 -20.70 24.75
C LEU A 108 -6.63 -19.97 25.98
N LYS A 109 -7.31 -20.07 27.12
CA LYS A 109 -6.93 -19.44 28.39
C LYS A 109 -6.73 -20.48 29.48
N ASP A 110 -5.73 -20.27 30.32
CA ASP A 110 -5.50 -21.11 31.50
C ASP A 110 -6.45 -20.79 32.67
N ASP A 111 -6.26 -21.50 33.79
CA ASP A 111 -6.95 -21.34 35.06
C ASP A 111 -6.81 -19.93 35.68
N THR A 112 -5.85 -19.14 35.21
CA THR A 112 -5.63 -17.75 35.63
C THR A 112 -6.19 -16.72 34.64
N ASP A 113 -6.94 -17.16 33.62
CA ASP A 113 -7.40 -16.38 32.48
C ASP A 113 -6.28 -15.80 31.60
N SER A 114 -5.05 -16.31 31.72
CA SER A 114 -3.94 -15.95 30.83
C SER A 114 -4.09 -16.65 29.48
N THR A 115 -4.10 -15.89 28.39
CA THR A 115 -4.09 -16.46 27.03
C THR A 115 -2.81 -17.25 26.80
N LYS A 116 -2.95 -18.51 26.38
CA LYS A 116 -1.86 -19.41 26.00
C LYS A 116 -1.62 -19.46 24.51
N ASP A 117 -2.71 -19.45 23.75
CA ASP A 117 -2.68 -19.47 22.30
C ASP A 117 -3.96 -18.84 21.76
N TYR A 118 -3.90 -18.34 20.52
CA TYR A 118 -5.06 -17.82 19.83
C TYR A 118 -4.92 -17.98 18.32
N VAL A 119 -6.05 -17.98 17.63
CA VAL A 119 -6.11 -17.90 16.17
C VAL A 119 -7.22 -16.95 15.77
N SER A 120 -6.91 -16.00 14.88
CA SER A 120 -7.93 -15.15 14.26
C SER A 120 -8.27 -15.66 12.86
N TYR A 121 -9.55 -15.62 12.51
CA TYR A 121 -9.99 -16.05 11.19
C TYR A 121 -11.28 -15.39 10.74
N GLY A 122 -11.56 -15.54 9.45
CA GLY A 122 -12.76 -15.04 8.82
C GLY A 122 -12.57 -13.65 8.25
N TYR A 123 -13.69 -13.08 7.81
CA TYR A 123 -13.64 -11.92 6.93
C TYR A 123 -13.22 -10.65 7.67
N GLY A 124 -11.99 -10.15 7.43
CA GLY A 124 -11.42 -8.99 8.11
C GLY A 124 -10.58 -9.33 9.34
N ALA A 125 -10.40 -10.62 9.64
CA ALA A 125 -9.41 -11.10 10.59
C ALA A 125 -8.00 -10.95 10.02
N LYS A 126 -7.02 -10.78 10.92
CA LYS A 126 -5.65 -10.48 10.53
C LYS A 126 -4.88 -11.68 9.98
N ASP A 127 -5.30 -12.90 10.32
CA ASP A 127 -4.44 -14.07 10.11
C ASP A 127 -4.93 -15.00 9.00
N LEU A 128 -6.21 -15.42 8.96
CA LEU A 128 -6.68 -16.45 8.02
C LEU A 128 -8.05 -16.15 7.39
N PRO A 129 -8.29 -16.50 6.11
CA PRO A 129 -9.64 -16.46 5.56
C PRO A 129 -10.54 -17.52 6.23
N ALA A 130 -11.87 -17.33 6.15
CA ALA A 130 -12.81 -18.32 6.64
C ALA A 130 -12.66 -19.63 5.84
N ALA A 131 -12.69 -20.76 6.53
CA ALA A 131 -12.83 -22.07 5.88
C ALA A 131 -14.26 -22.23 5.35
N ASP A 132 -14.40 -22.96 4.23
CA ASP A 132 -15.70 -23.28 3.65
C ASP A 132 -16.45 -24.27 4.56
N THR A 133 -17.76 -24.42 4.34
CA THR A 133 -18.58 -25.35 5.15
C THR A 133 -18.03 -26.77 5.10
N GLY A 134 -17.78 -27.36 6.28
CA GLY A 134 -17.23 -28.71 6.40
C GLY A 134 -15.70 -28.78 6.42
N LYS A 135 -15.01 -27.69 6.07
CA LYS A 135 -13.55 -27.55 6.13
C LYS A 135 -13.10 -26.93 7.45
N SER A 136 -11.81 -27.04 7.75
CA SER A 136 -11.22 -26.48 8.96
C SER A 136 -10.10 -25.48 8.64
N ILE A 137 -9.69 -24.79 9.69
CA ILE A 137 -8.48 -23.99 9.77
C ILE A 137 -7.54 -24.74 10.70
N ALA A 138 -6.31 -25.01 10.27
CA ALA A 138 -5.41 -25.88 11.00
C ALA A 138 -3.96 -25.43 10.90
N ARG A 139 -3.16 -25.74 11.92
CA ARG A 139 -1.71 -25.63 11.83
C ARG A 139 -1.19 -26.61 10.78
N LYS A 140 -0.16 -26.22 10.01
CA LYS A 140 0.38 -27.04 8.92
C LYS A 140 0.80 -28.45 9.37
N SER A 141 1.45 -28.52 10.52
CA SER A 141 1.66 -29.74 11.31
C SER A 141 1.35 -29.45 12.77
N ASN A 142 1.23 -30.48 13.61
CA ASN A 142 0.89 -30.27 15.02
C ASN A 142 1.82 -29.25 15.69
N GLY A 143 1.23 -28.21 16.30
CA GLY A 143 1.95 -27.13 16.97
C GLY A 143 2.80 -26.22 16.06
N HIS A 144 2.70 -26.35 14.74
CA HIS A 144 3.45 -25.54 13.79
C HIS A 144 2.97 -24.08 13.79
N SER A 145 3.89 -23.12 13.63
CA SER A 145 3.56 -21.68 13.67
C SER A 145 2.71 -21.21 12.48
N LEU A 146 2.88 -21.83 11.31
CA LEU A 146 2.07 -21.56 10.12
C LEU A 146 0.71 -22.26 10.19
N TRP A 147 -0.32 -21.49 9.85
CA TRP A 147 -1.69 -21.94 9.69
C TRP A 147 -2.10 -21.98 8.21
N LEU A 148 -3.04 -22.87 7.90
CA LEU A 148 -3.73 -22.98 6.63
C LEU A 148 -5.23 -22.96 6.89
N SER A 149 -6.00 -22.47 5.92
CA SER A 149 -7.45 -22.58 5.95
C SER A 149 -7.97 -23.39 4.77
N ASN A 150 -9.22 -23.82 4.90
CA ASN A 150 -9.91 -24.65 3.92
C ASN A 150 -9.30 -26.05 3.73
N VAL A 151 -8.65 -26.57 4.77
CA VAL A 151 -8.09 -27.93 4.78
C VAL A 151 -9.17 -28.96 5.14
N GLU A 152 -8.92 -30.22 4.80
CA GLU A 152 -9.75 -31.34 5.27
C GLU A 152 -9.54 -31.55 6.78
N PRO A 153 -10.60 -31.63 7.59
CA PRO A 153 -10.51 -31.91 9.02
C PRO A 153 -9.63 -33.11 9.39
N SER A 154 -8.70 -32.95 10.34
CA SER A 154 -7.82 -34.03 10.83
C SER A 154 -8.12 -34.47 12.26
N LEU A 155 -9.41 -34.54 12.62
CA LEU A 155 -9.85 -34.80 13.98
C LEU A 155 -9.24 -36.07 14.61
N GLY A 156 -8.50 -35.89 15.70
CA GLY A 156 -7.82 -36.93 16.47
C GLY A 156 -6.56 -37.48 15.79
N GLU A 157 -6.18 -36.95 14.63
CA GLU A 157 -5.06 -37.37 13.81
C GLU A 157 -4.03 -36.25 13.68
N ASN A 158 -2.78 -36.60 13.42
CA ASN A 158 -1.75 -35.59 13.25
C ASN A 158 -2.00 -34.73 11.99
N ASN A 159 -1.92 -33.41 12.14
CA ASN A 159 -1.86 -32.49 11.02
C ASN A 159 -0.60 -32.78 10.21
N ASN A 160 -0.77 -33.01 8.90
CA ASN A 160 0.33 -33.16 7.96
C ASN A 160 -0.06 -32.58 6.60
N TYR A 161 -0.44 -31.30 6.62
CA TYR A 161 -0.92 -30.63 5.44
C TYR A 161 0.24 -30.19 4.55
N SER A 162 0.18 -30.63 3.29
CA SER A 162 0.78 -29.91 2.19
C SER A 162 -0.22 -28.86 1.73
N GLY A 163 0.20 -27.62 1.65
CA GLY A 163 -0.54 -26.52 1.05
C GLY A 163 0.45 -25.52 0.48
N PRO A 164 -0.02 -24.49 -0.24
CA PRO A 164 0.88 -23.47 -0.73
C PRO A 164 1.64 -22.91 0.46
N SER A 165 2.93 -22.63 0.30
CA SER A 165 3.61 -21.88 1.35
C SER A 165 2.93 -20.51 1.47
N MET A 166 2.99 -19.86 2.64
CA MET A 166 2.68 -18.42 2.69
C MET A 166 3.42 -17.77 1.50
N PRO A 167 2.74 -17.00 0.64
CA PRO A 167 3.40 -16.41 -0.51
C PRO A 167 4.65 -15.66 -0.06
N ALA A 168 5.82 -16.24 -0.34
CA ALA A 168 7.09 -15.63 0.01
C ALA A 168 7.40 -14.55 -1.02
N ASN A 169 7.88 -13.39 -0.55
CA ASN A 169 8.23 -12.21 -1.34
C ASN A 169 7.07 -11.40 -1.94
N LEU A 170 5.86 -11.47 -1.38
CA LEU A 170 4.81 -10.52 -1.78
C LEU A 170 5.26 -9.08 -1.48
N ARG A 171 5.72 -8.38 -2.52
CA ARG A 171 6.13 -6.98 -2.45
C ARG A 171 5.04 -6.14 -3.10
N ILE A 172 4.10 -5.67 -2.29
CA ILE A 172 3.20 -4.60 -2.72
C ILE A 172 4.04 -3.33 -2.80
N LYS A 173 4.62 -3.08 -3.98
CA LYS A 173 4.93 -1.72 -4.39
C LYS A 173 3.61 -1.14 -4.84
N VAL A 174 2.96 -0.40 -3.96
CA VAL A 174 2.03 0.63 -4.41
C VAL A 174 2.92 1.65 -5.09
N SER A 175 3.19 1.48 -6.39
CA SER A 175 3.54 2.64 -7.20
C SER A 175 2.31 3.53 -7.10
N ASP A 176 2.50 4.64 -6.39
CA ASP A 176 1.69 5.85 -6.33
C ASP A 176 0.39 5.74 -7.13
N LEU A 177 -0.76 5.87 -6.47
CA LEU A 177 -2.05 6.16 -7.13
C LEU A 177 -1.73 7.05 -8.33
N ASN A 178 -1.91 6.49 -9.53
CA ASN A 178 -1.27 6.98 -10.75
C ASN A 178 -1.45 8.51 -10.80
N PRO A 179 -0.39 9.33 -10.67
CA PRO A 179 -0.55 10.77 -10.78
C PRO A 179 -0.92 11.01 -12.24
N ALA A 180 -2.22 11.10 -12.50
CA ALA A 180 -2.77 11.30 -13.82
C ALA A 180 -2.16 12.58 -14.38
N ASN A 181 -1.24 12.36 -15.30
CA ASN A 181 -0.76 13.36 -16.21
C ASN A 181 -1.98 13.84 -17.00
N THR A 182 -2.15 15.17 -17.06
CA THR A 182 -3.02 15.93 -17.97
C THR A 182 -4.52 15.97 -17.66
N VAL A 183 -5.02 17.16 -17.28
CA VAL A 183 -6.20 17.93 -17.78
C VAL A 183 -7.57 17.22 -17.97
N ASN A 184 -7.68 15.91 -17.81
CA ASN A 184 -8.84 15.11 -18.23
C ASN A 184 -9.54 14.34 -17.09
N HIS A 185 -9.17 14.55 -15.82
CA HIS A 185 -9.87 13.91 -14.69
C HIS A 185 -10.02 12.37 -14.83
N GLU A 186 -9.06 11.67 -15.44
CA GLU A 186 -9.10 10.20 -15.53
C GLU A 186 -8.14 9.56 -14.52
N THR A 187 -8.78 8.80 -13.60
CA THR A 187 -8.32 7.72 -12.69
C THR A 187 -7.48 8.03 -11.45
N GLN A 188 -8.06 8.76 -10.48
CA GLN A 188 -7.62 8.78 -9.07
C GLN A 188 -7.94 7.49 -8.27
N ASP A 189 -8.63 6.53 -8.89
CA ASP A 189 -9.23 5.38 -8.20
C ASP A 189 -8.60 4.02 -8.57
N GLN A 190 -7.41 3.99 -9.15
CA GLN A 190 -6.70 2.74 -9.46
C GLN A 190 -5.41 2.61 -8.65
N ALA A 191 -5.34 1.57 -7.83
CA ALA A 191 -4.13 1.20 -7.10
C ALA A 191 -3.41 0.06 -7.83
N GLN A 192 -2.14 0.27 -8.18
CA GLN A 192 -1.30 -0.79 -8.74
C GLN A 192 -0.77 -1.67 -7.59
N VAL A 193 -1.03 -2.97 -7.66
CA VAL A 193 -0.66 -3.95 -6.64
C VAL A 193 0.30 -4.95 -7.28
N SER A 194 1.55 -4.98 -6.82
CA SER A 194 2.52 -6.01 -7.21
C SER A 194 2.64 -7.09 -6.15
N TYR A 195 2.88 -8.33 -6.58
CA TYR A 195 3.04 -9.45 -5.68
C TYR A 195 3.79 -10.63 -6.28
N SER A 196 4.36 -11.51 -5.45
CA SER A 196 4.94 -12.77 -5.91
C SER A 196 4.32 -13.99 -5.25
N VAL A 197 4.16 -15.06 -6.03
CA VAL A 197 3.70 -16.36 -5.55
C VAL A 197 4.70 -17.46 -5.89
N ASP A 198 4.65 -18.53 -5.08
CA ASP A 198 5.37 -19.77 -5.39
C ASP A 198 4.68 -20.55 -6.52
N ASN A 199 5.30 -21.64 -6.97
CA ASN A 199 4.76 -22.48 -8.05
C ASN A 199 3.54 -23.33 -7.62
N GLN A 200 3.09 -23.25 -6.36
CA GLN A 200 1.95 -24.02 -5.86
C GLN A 200 0.66 -23.21 -5.81
N ALA A 201 0.72 -21.88 -5.89
CA ALA A 201 -0.46 -21.03 -6.00
C ALA A 201 -1.16 -21.25 -7.35
N ALA A 202 -2.42 -21.71 -7.29
CA ALA A 202 -3.31 -21.76 -8.44
C ALA A 202 -4.10 -20.45 -8.61
N GLN A 203 -4.40 -19.79 -7.49
CA GLN A 203 -5.12 -18.52 -7.45
C GLN A 203 -4.54 -17.59 -6.37
N VAL A 204 -4.74 -16.29 -6.57
CA VAL A 204 -4.55 -15.25 -5.54
C VAL A 204 -5.82 -14.43 -5.45
N GLU A 205 -6.23 -14.16 -4.22
CA GLU A 205 -7.31 -13.23 -3.92
C GLU A 205 -6.71 -11.97 -3.29
N LEU A 206 -6.98 -10.82 -3.93
CA LEU A 206 -6.67 -9.49 -3.43
C LEU A 206 -7.94 -8.87 -2.84
N GLN A 207 -7.82 -8.27 -1.66
CA GLN A 207 -8.90 -7.51 -1.04
C GLN A 207 -8.44 -6.10 -0.69
N ALA A 208 -9.30 -5.11 -0.98
CA ALA A 208 -9.20 -3.76 -0.43
C ALA A 208 -10.45 -3.35 0.34
N TRP A 209 -10.25 -2.62 1.44
CA TRP A 209 -11.33 -2.11 2.28
C TRP A 209 -10.97 -0.76 2.92
N ASP A 210 -12.00 0.04 3.19
CA ASP A 210 -11.89 1.26 4.01
C ASP A 210 -12.05 0.94 5.51
N LEU A 211 -11.82 1.93 6.38
CA LEU A 211 -11.97 1.80 7.84
C LEU A 211 -13.36 1.35 8.29
N THR A 212 -14.41 1.58 7.49
CA THR A 212 -15.76 1.16 7.84
C THR A 212 -15.98 -0.34 7.62
N GLY A 213 -15.11 -0.98 6.81
CA GLY A 213 -15.17 -2.40 6.49
C GLY A 213 -16.44 -2.82 5.71
N GLN A 214 -17.25 -1.86 5.27
CA GLN A 214 -18.53 -2.07 4.60
C GLN A 214 -18.37 -2.17 3.08
N ASN A 215 -17.44 -1.40 2.51
CA ASN A 215 -17.15 -1.42 1.08
C ASN A 215 -15.87 -2.21 0.82
N LYS A 216 -15.95 -3.13 -0.14
CA LYS A 216 -14.87 -4.04 -0.46
C LYS A 216 -14.76 -4.19 -1.96
N ASN A 217 -13.53 -4.31 -2.43
CA ASN A 217 -13.29 -4.80 -3.77
C ASN A 217 -12.42 -6.04 -3.69
N GLU A 218 -12.84 -7.06 -4.42
CA GLU A 218 -12.22 -8.37 -4.42
C GLU A 218 -11.82 -8.71 -5.85
N ILE A 219 -10.56 -9.10 -6.00
CA ILE A 219 -10.03 -9.53 -7.28
C ILE A 219 -9.42 -10.91 -7.10
N VAL A 220 -9.99 -11.89 -7.81
CA VAL A 220 -9.41 -13.22 -7.96
C VAL A 220 -8.65 -13.30 -9.28
N ARG A 221 -7.42 -13.80 -9.24
CA ARG A 221 -6.54 -13.99 -10.41
C ARG A 221 -5.88 -15.35 -10.40
N SER A 222 -5.60 -15.87 -11.60
CA SER A 222 -4.62 -16.94 -11.80
C SER A 222 -3.25 -16.30 -12.03
N PRO A 223 -2.35 -16.30 -11.03
CA PRO A 223 -1.06 -15.65 -11.16
C PRO A 223 -0.10 -16.48 -12.03
N ASN A 224 0.89 -15.81 -12.61
CA ASN A 224 2.09 -16.48 -13.08
C ASN A 224 2.97 -16.83 -11.89
N SER A 225 3.83 -17.85 -12.02
CA SER A 225 4.87 -18.07 -11.03
C SER A 225 5.87 -16.90 -11.00
N GLY A 226 6.29 -16.50 -9.80
CA GLY A 226 7.14 -15.32 -9.62
C GLY A 226 6.34 -14.03 -9.47
N GLU A 227 6.86 -12.92 -10.01
CA GLU A 227 6.30 -11.57 -9.85
C GLU A 227 5.06 -11.34 -10.75
N ASN A 228 4.05 -10.69 -10.19
CA ASN A 228 2.77 -10.33 -10.80
C ASN A 228 2.43 -8.87 -10.48
N SER A 229 1.58 -8.26 -11.30
CA SER A 229 1.02 -6.93 -11.04
C SER A 229 -0.42 -6.87 -11.52
N ASP A 230 -1.29 -6.31 -10.69
CA ASP A 230 -2.71 -6.08 -10.98
C ASP A 230 -3.10 -4.63 -10.67
N GLU A 231 -4.18 -4.17 -11.29
CA GLU A 231 -4.82 -2.90 -10.98
C GLU A 231 -6.09 -3.16 -10.16
N LEU A 232 -6.19 -2.49 -9.01
CA LEU A 232 -7.33 -2.58 -8.11
C LEU A 232 -8.12 -1.27 -8.15
N ASN A 233 -9.40 -1.36 -8.48
CA ASN A 233 -10.30 -0.21 -8.46
C ASN A 233 -10.75 0.08 -7.03
N VAL A 234 -10.50 1.29 -6.53
CA VAL A 234 -10.86 1.74 -5.17
C VAL A 234 -11.90 2.87 -5.17
N SER A 235 -12.55 3.12 -6.31
CA SER A 235 -13.55 4.19 -6.46
C SER A 235 -14.73 4.08 -5.49
N ASN A 236 -15.13 2.84 -5.16
CA ASN A 236 -16.22 2.56 -4.23
C ASN A 236 -15.84 2.66 -2.75
N LEU A 237 -14.55 2.88 -2.44
CA LEU A 237 -14.07 3.01 -1.06
C LEU A 237 -14.08 4.48 -0.63
N ALA A 238 -14.36 4.73 0.64
CA ALA A 238 -14.34 6.09 1.18
C ALA A 238 -12.92 6.68 1.24
N ASP A 239 -12.83 8.01 1.22
CA ASP A 239 -11.57 8.72 1.44
C ASP A 239 -11.00 8.45 2.84
N GLY A 240 -9.68 8.57 2.94
CA GLY A 240 -8.89 8.22 4.12
C GLY A 240 -7.97 7.02 3.86
N HIS A 241 -7.72 6.24 4.91
CA HIS A 241 -6.87 5.06 4.81
C HIS A 241 -7.60 3.90 4.14
N ILE A 242 -7.03 3.40 3.06
CA ILE A 242 -7.42 2.15 2.41
C ILE A 242 -6.41 1.07 2.77
N TYR A 243 -6.90 -0.09 3.17
CA TYR A 243 -6.11 -1.25 3.50
C TYR A 243 -6.20 -2.27 2.38
N ILE A 244 -5.06 -2.87 2.01
CA ILE A 244 -4.95 -3.87 0.95
C ILE A 244 -4.21 -5.09 1.49
N SER A 245 -4.76 -6.28 1.31
CA SER A 245 -4.11 -7.54 1.64
C SER A 245 -4.44 -8.63 0.61
N ALA A 246 -3.74 -9.76 0.70
CA ALA A 246 -3.90 -10.91 -0.17
C ALA A 246 -3.63 -12.22 0.54
N TYR A 247 -4.19 -13.31 0.00
CA TYR A 247 -3.78 -14.68 0.27
C TYR A 247 -3.72 -15.49 -1.03
N SER A 248 -3.11 -16.68 -0.97
CA SER A 248 -3.00 -17.60 -2.10
C SER A 248 -3.77 -18.89 -1.86
N GLU A 249 -4.35 -19.46 -2.91
CA GLU A 249 -5.04 -20.74 -2.91
C GLU A 249 -4.36 -21.72 -3.88
N ASP A 250 -4.15 -22.96 -3.46
CA ASP A 250 -3.65 -24.02 -4.36
C ASP A 250 -4.76 -24.70 -5.17
N ALA A 251 -4.40 -25.62 -6.05
CA ALA A 251 -5.36 -26.34 -6.89
C ALA A 251 -6.34 -27.26 -6.11
N ALA A 252 -6.05 -27.55 -4.84
CA ALA A 252 -6.91 -28.32 -3.95
C ALA A 252 -7.86 -27.43 -3.13
N GLY A 253 -7.76 -26.10 -3.27
CA GLY A 253 -8.56 -25.13 -2.52
C GLY A 253 -7.98 -24.78 -1.15
N VAL A 254 -6.75 -25.22 -0.83
CA VAL A 254 -6.09 -24.90 0.45
C VAL A 254 -5.54 -23.49 0.39
N ARG A 255 -5.84 -22.69 1.42
CA ARG A 255 -5.54 -21.26 1.47
C ARG A 255 -4.45 -20.95 2.50
N SER A 256 -3.54 -20.05 2.13
CA SER A 256 -2.53 -19.51 3.05
C SER A 256 -3.11 -18.48 4.02
N ALA A 257 -2.31 -18.07 5.01
CA ALA A 257 -2.60 -16.91 5.84
C ALA A 257 -2.64 -15.61 5.01
N TRP A 258 -3.41 -14.64 5.48
CA TRP A 258 -3.38 -13.28 4.94
C TRP A 258 -2.00 -12.67 5.11
N LEU A 259 -1.70 -11.73 4.23
CA LEU A 259 -0.55 -10.87 4.40
C LEU A 259 -0.86 -9.71 5.34
N ASN A 260 0.19 -9.16 5.94
CA ASN A 260 0.07 -7.90 6.67
C ASN A 260 -0.47 -6.83 5.71
N PRO A 261 -1.61 -6.17 6.04
CA PRO A 261 -2.19 -5.19 5.14
C PRO A 261 -1.24 -4.02 4.90
N VAL A 262 -1.19 -3.57 3.65
CA VAL A 262 -0.55 -2.31 3.27
C VAL A 262 -1.60 -1.20 3.31
N THR A 263 -1.20 -0.01 3.77
CA THR A 263 -2.07 1.15 3.87
C THR A 263 -1.71 2.19 2.82
N ILE A 264 -2.72 2.69 2.11
CA ILE A 264 -2.60 3.83 1.18
C ILE A 264 -3.57 4.94 1.61
N GLY A 265 -3.26 6.17 1.23
CA GLY A 265 -4.18 7.30 1.40
C GLY A 265 -5.00 7.50 0.14
N LYS A 266 -6.32 7.60 0.28
CA LYS A 266 -7.24 8.08 -0.75
C LYS A 266 -7.75 9.45 -0.31
N ASP A 267 -7.68 10.42 -1.19
CA ASP A 267 -8.19 11.77 -0.96
C ASP A 267 -8.68 12.28 -2.30
N THR A 268 -9.99 12.49 -2.43
CA THR A 268 -10.67 12.98 -3.64
C THR A 268 -11.19 14.40 -3.46
N ASP A 269 -11.03 14.96 -2.26
CA ASP A 269 -11.52 16.29 -1.93
C ASP A 269 -10.48 17.35 -2.33
N GLY A 270 -10.76 18.06 -3.42
CA GLY A 270 -9.96 19.22 -3.83
C GLY A 270 -10.01 20.39 -2.86
N PRO A 271 -8.99 21.27 -2.88
CA PRO A 271 -9.05 22.52 -2.13
C PRO A 271 -10.17 23.42 -2.66
N ALA A 272 -10.58 24.40 -1.87
CA ALA A 272 -11.51 25.43 -2.33
C ALA A 272 -10.87 26.29 -3.44
N ALA A 273 -11.68 26.81 -4.37
CA ALA A 273 -11.21 27.73 -5.39
C ALA A 273 -10.50 28.94 -4.78
N PRO A 274 -9.42 29.44 -5.39
CA PRO A 274 -8.78 30.67 -4.96
C PRO A 274 -9.75 31.85 -4.90
N VAL A 275 -9.59 32.72 -3.90
CA VAL A 275 -10.34 33.98 -3.77
C VAL A 275 -9.42 35.12 -4.18
N ILE A 276 -9.75 35.81 -5.27
CA ILE A 276 -8.97 36.95 -5.76
C ILE A 276 -9.34 38.21 -4.96
N THR A 277 -8.36 38.84 -4.32
CA THR A 277 -8.52 40.12 -3.61
C THR A 277 -7.95 41.28 -4.42
N MET A 278 -6.92 41.03 -5.24
CA MET A 278 -6.34 42.00 -6.17
C MET A 278 -6.13 41.37 -7.55
N PRO A 279 -6.60 42.00 -8.65
CA PRO A 279 -7.42 43.21 -8.64
C PRO A 279 -8.86 42.91 -8.18
N ALA A 280 -9.49 43.85 -7.47
CA ALA A 280 -10.89 43.74 -7.05
C ALA A 280 -11.88 43.97 -8.21
N ASP A 281 -11.48 44.77 -9.20
CA ASP A 281 -12.27 45.14 -10.38
C ASP A 281 -11.38 45.12 -11.63
N LYS A 282 -11.93 45.43 -12.81
CA LYS A 282 -11.13 45.57 -14.03
C LYS A 282 -10.08 46.68 -13.88
N VAL A 283 -8.88 46.44 -14.41
CA VAL A 283 -7.74 47.38 -14.29
C VAL A 283 -7.11 47.65 -15.64
N GLU A 284 -6.71 48.90 -15.86
CA GLU A 284 -5.84 49.32 -16.96
C GLU A 284 -4.38 49.38 -16.45
N ALA A 285 -3.46 48.73 -17.16
CA ALA A 285 -2.05 48.63 -16.79
C ALA A 285 -1.12 49.08 -17.93
N ASN A 286 0.00 49.70 -17.58
CA ASN A 286 1.04 50.14 -18.52
C ASN A 286 2.43 49.59 -18.13
N LYS A 287 2.44 48.43 -17.47
CA LYS A 287 3.63 47.70 -17.02
C LYS A 287 3.56 46.24 -17.52
N PRO A 288 4.71 45.60 -17.80
CA PRO A 288 4.73 44.28 -18.43
C PRO A 288 4.26 43.13 -17.51
N ASN A 289 4.11 43.38 -16.21
CA ASN A 289 3.61 42.41 -15.24
C ASN A 289 2.57 43.03 -14.31
N TYR A 290 1.63 42.21 -13.85
CA TYR A 290 0.65 42.57 -12.82
C TYR A 290 0.78 41.66 -11.60
N LEU A 291 0.61 42.22 -10.41
CA LEU A 291 0.61 41.45 -9.17
C LEU A 291 -0.84 41.06 -8.84
N ILE A 292 -1.13 39.77 -8.79
CA ILE A 292 -2.41 39.23 -8.36
C ILE A 292 -2.26 38.79 -6.91
N GLU A 293 -3.22 39.16 -6.07
CA GLU A 293 -3.26 38.80 -4.65
C GLU A 293 -4.56 38.07 -4.34
N GLY A 294 -4.52 37.18 -3.35
CA GLY A 294 -5.68 36.42 -2.95
C GLY A 294 -5.38 35.37 -1.89
N SER A 295 -6.38 34.52 -1.63
CA SER A 295 -6.25 33.39 -0.71
C SER A 295 -6.68 32.07 -1.33
N ALA A 296 -6.05 30.97 -0.91
CA ALA A 296 -6.37 29.60 -1.30
C ALA A 296 -6.18 28.65 -0.10
N PRO A 297 -7.27 28.31 0.63
CA PRO A 297 -7.18 27.42 1.78
C PRO A 297 -6.80 26.00 1.37
N LYS A 298 -5.93 25.35 2.18
CA LYS A 298 -5.49 23.96 2.00
C LYS A 298 -4.82 23.67 0.65
N ALA A 299 -4.39 24.71 -0.06
CA ALA A 299 -3.61 24.58 -1.28
C ALA A 299 -2.12 24.48 -0.94
N ASN A 300 -1.40 23.68 -1.70
CA ASN A 300 0.06 23.62 -1.71
C ASN A 300 0.65 24.33 -2.92
N LYS A 301 -0.15 24.52 -3.97
CA LYS A 301 0.27 25.15 -5.22
C LYS A 301 -0.89 25.89 -5.87
N ILE A 302 -0.57 27.00 -6.55
CA ILE A 302 -1.47 27.71 -7.45
C ILE A 302 -0.88 27.71 -8.86
N ASN A 303 -1.72 27.38 -9.83
CA ASN A 303 -1.40 27.45 -11.25
C ASN A 303 -2.25 28.55 -11.89
N ILE A 304 -1.61 29.42 -12.69
CA ILE A 304 -2.30 30.51 -13.39
C ILE A 304 -2.22 30.29 -14.88
N TYR A 305 -3.40 30.33 -15.49
CA TYR A 305 -3.57 30.19 -16.92
C TYR A 305 -4.04 31.52 -17.53
N ASN A 306 -3.64 31.78 -18.77
CA ASN A 306 -4.22 32.85 -19.57
C ASN A 306 -5.42 32.36 -20.39
N ASP A 307 -6.03 33.25 -21.19
CA ASP A 307 -7.19 32.97 -22.06
C ASP A 307 -7.07 31.68 -22.90
N ASP A 308 -5.86 31.30 -23.33
CA ASP A 308 -5.59 30.11 -24.16
C ASP A 308 -5.33 28.84 -23.31
N LYS A 309 -5.62 28.88 -22.01
CA LYS A 309 -5.24 27.84 -21.02
C LYS A 309 -3.73 27.55 -20.99
N VAL A 310 -2.90 28.53 -21.36
CA VAL A 310 -1.44 28.41 -21.24
C VAL A 310 -1.04 28.74 -19.81
N LEU A 311 -0.27 27.85 -19.18
CA LEU A 311 0.32 28.11 -17.85
C LEU A 311 1.33 29.26 -17.97
N VAL A 312 1.04 30.37 -17.31
CA VAL A 312 1.87 31.60 -17.34
C VAL A 312 2.60 31.86 -16.03
N ALA A 313 2.10 31.31 -14.93
CA ALA A 313 2.74 31.38 -13.63
C ALA A 313 2.34 30.18 -12.77
N GLU A 314 3.21 29.82 -11.85
CA GLU A 314 2.98 28.80 -10.83
C GLU A 314 3.62 29.27 -9.52
N MET A 315 3.01 28.96 -8.39
CA MET A 315 3.51 29.31 -7.06
C MET A 315 3.24 28.19 -6.08
N ASP A 316 4.26 27.81 -5.31
CA ASP A 316 4.09 26.98 -4.12
C ASP A 316 3.54 27.85 -2.97
N LEU A 317 2.55 27.33 -2.25
CA LEU A 317 1.88 28.03 -1.15
C LEU A 317 2.35 27.47 0.19
N ASP A 318 3.09 28.30 0.94
CA ASP A 318 3.46 28.04 2.33
C ASP A 318 2.45 28.63 3.33
N SER A 319 1.52 29.46 2.83
CA SER A 319 0.46 30.12 3.59
C SER A 319 -0.84 30.12 2.78
N SER A 320 -1.97 30.38 3.43
CA SER A 320 -3.26 30.48 2.73
C SER A 320 -3.40 31.74 1.87
N GLU A 321 -2.52 32.73 2.01
CA GLU A 321 -2.48 33.94 1.18
C GLU A 321 -1.39 33.81 0.12
N PHE A 322 -1.61 34.41 -1.05
CA PHE A 322 -0.66 34.42 -2.15
C PHE A 322 -0.54 35.80 -2.80
N GLU A 323 0.66 36.08 -3.31
CA GLU A 323 0.95 37.23 -4.17
C GLU A 323 1.78 36.72 -5.35
N ILE A 324 1.24 36.84 -6.57
CA ILE A 324 1.83 36.23 -7.77
C ILE A 324 1.89 37.21 -8.93
N SER A 325 3.10 37.38 -9.48
CA SER A 325 3.34 38.25 -10.61
C SER A 325 3.05 37.51 -11.92
N VAL A 326 2.12 38.03 -12.71
CA VAL A 326 1.78 37.48 -14.03
C VAL A 326 2.23 38.40 -15.16
N PRO A 327 2.73 37.83 -16.28
CA PRO A 327 3.08 38.61 -17.45
C PRO A 327 1.84 39.11 -18.19
N LEU A 328 1.88 40.33 -18.70
CA LEU A 328 0.79 40.96 -19.45
C LEU A 328 1.12 41.05 -20.94
N MET A 329 0.18 40.63 -21.77
CA MET A 329 0.13 40.94 -23.20
C MET A 329 -0.68 42.22 -23.42
N SER A 330 -0.36 42.96 -24.49
CA SER A 330 -1.12 44.15 -24.89
C SER A 330 -2.53 43.74 -25.27
N GLY A 331 -3.51 44.56 -24.87
CA GLY A 331 -4.93 44.23 -24.96
C GLY A 331 -5.46 43.61 -23.67
N LYS A 332 -6.53 42.82 -23.79
CA LYS A 332 -7.21 42.20 -22.64
C LYS A 332 -6.48 40.93 -22.22
N ASN A 333 -6.15 40.83 -20.94
CA ASN A 333 -5.65 39.62 -20.31
C ASN A 333 -6.75 39.09 -19.38
N LYS A 334 -7.19 37.85 -19.60
CA LYS A 334 -8.00 37.12 -18.62
C LYS A 334 -7.17 36.00 -18.05
N PHE A 335 -7.05 36.00 -16.73
CA PHE A 335 -6.35 34.97 -16.00
C PHE A 335 -7.34 34.12 -15.21
N GLU A 336 -7.01 32.84 -15.11
CA GLU A 336 -7.76 31.86 -14.34
C GLU A 336 -6.78 31.11 -13.44
N LEU A 337 -7.17 30.95 -12.18
CA LEU A 337 -6.36 30.30 -11.16
C LEU A 337 -7.04 29.00 -10.73
N VAL A 338 -6.25 27.97 -10.52
CA VAL A 338 -6.66 26.76 -9.81
C VAL A 338 -5.66 26.48 -8.71
N ALA A 339 -6.17 26.04 -7.57
CA ALA A 339 -5.37 25.54 -6.47
C ALA A 339 -5.21 24.02 -6.57
N ARG A 340 -4.08 23.52 -6.08
CA ARG A 340 -3.82 22.10 -5.91
C ARG A 340 -3.31 21.82 -4.51
N ASP A 341 -3.79 20.75 -3.88
CA ASP A 341 -3.30 20.30 -2.58
C ASP A 341 -2.12 19.31 -2.70
N GLN A 342 -1.75 18.69 -1.58
CA GLN A 342 -0.68 17.70 -1.49
C GLN A 342 -1.10 16.31 -2.03
N ALA A 343 -2.40 16.02 -2.07
CA ALA A 343 -2.97 14.81 -2.65
C ALA A 343 -3.15 14.89 -4.18
N TRP A 344 -2.76 16.03 -4.77
CA TRP A 344 -2.90 16.32 -6.21
C TRP A 344 -4.36 16.53 -6.65
N ASN A 345 -5.24 16.87 -5.73
CA ASN A 345 -6.60 17.28 -6.04
C ASN A 345 -6.64 18.76 -6.40
N TRP A 346 -7.50 19.10 -7.37
CA TRP A 346 -7.62 20.46 -7.91
C TRP A 346 -8.90 21.13 -7.44
N SER A 347 -8.83 22.44 -7.24
CA SER A 347 -10.02 23.26 -6.99
C SER A 347 -10.80 23.55 -8.28
N ASP A 348 -12.00 24.08 -8.13
CA ASP A 348 -12.65 24.85 -9.18
C ASP A 348 -11.81 26.08 -9.61
N GLU A 349 -12.08 26.60 -10.81
CA GLU A 349 -11.39 27.75 -11.38
C GLU A 349 -11.86 29.08 -10.76
N ALA A 350 -10.89 29.90 -10.35
CA ALA A 350 -11.10 31.28 -9.94
C ALA A 350 -10.74 32.26 -11.06
N LYS A 351 -11.67 33.16 -11.42
CA LYS A 351 -11.48 34.12 -12.52
C LYS A 351 -10.97 35.46 -12.00
N VAL A 352 -9.89 35.94 -12.60
CA VAL A 352 -9.35 37.26 -12.31
C VAL A 352 -10.11 38.32 -13.11
N PRO A 353 -10.47 39.46 -12.51
CA PRO A 353 -11.00 40.59 -13.26
C PRO A 353 -10.05 40.99 -14.40
N THR A 354 -10.62 41.31 -15.57
CA THR A 354 -9.82 41.57 -16.78
C THR A 354 -8.82 42.70 -16.55
N ILE A 355 -7.56 42.44 -16.89
CA ILE A 355 -6.48 43.43 -16.90
C ILE A 355 -6.22 43.82 -18.35
N THR A 356 -6.48 45.07 -18.70
CA THR A 356 -6.18 45.60 -20.02
C THR A 356 -4.84 46.31 -19.98
N ALA A 357 -3.89 45.85 -20.81
CA ALA A 357 -2.55 46.40 -20.86
C ALA A 357 -2.29 47.14 -22.17
N SER A 358 -1.56 48.24 -22.12
CA SER A 358 -1.19 49.02 -23.30
C SER A 358 0.25 49.51 -23.23
N ASN A 359 0.84 49.78 -24.40
CA ASN A 359 2.19 50.33 -24.57
C ASN A 359 3.29 49.47 -23.93
N LEU A 360 3.18 48.14 -24.02
CA LEU A 360 4.16 47.22 -23.44
C LEU A 360 5.24 46.80 -24.46
N PRO A 361 6.53 46.85 -24.10
CA PRO A 361 7.57 46.27 -24.94
C PRO A 361 7.47 44.74 -24.98
N LEU A 362 7.74 44.13 -26.14
CA LEU A 362 7.81 42.67 -26.31
C LEU A 362 8.90 42.05 -25.44
N SER A 363 8.57 40.98 -24.70
CA SER A 363 9.59 40.13 -24.09
C SER A 363 10.31 39.28 -25.15
N ALA A 364 11.48 38.76 -24.78
CA ALA A 364 12.16 37.76 -25.61
C ALA A 364 11.28 36.49 -25.79
N PRO A 365 11.47 35.75 -26.89
CA PRO A 365 10.90 34.41 -27.04
C PRO A 365 11.48 33.45 -25.98
N LEU A 366 10.68 32.48 -25.54
CA LEU A 366 11.08 31.53 -24.50
C LEU A 366 11.56 30.21 -25.10
N ASN A 367 12.35 29.45 -24.33
CA ASN A 367 12.75 28.08 -24.65
C ASN A 367 13.36 27.90 -26.05
N LEU A 368 14.19 28.85 -26.48
CA LEU A 368 14.94 28.71 -27.72
C LEU A 368 15.86 27.50 -27.62
N SER A 369 15.63 26.52 -28.48
CA SER A 369 16.45 25.33 -28.66
C SER A 369 16.87 25.20 -30.12
N ALA A 370 18.04 24.61 -30.33
CA ALA A 370 18.59 24.33 -31.63
C ALA A 370 19.07 22.88 -31.69
N THR A 371 18.71 22.17 -32.74
CA THR A 371 19.23 20.83 -33.03
C THR A 371 19.98 20.88 -34.36
N ALA A 372 21.25 20.49 -34.35
CA ALA A 372 22.04 20.38 -35.56
C ALA A 372 21.64 19.14 -36.37
N ASP A 373 21.66 19.28 -37.68
CA ASP A 373 21.52 18.23 -38.69
C ASP A 373 22.57 18.49 -39.79
N ASP A 374 22.75 17.56 -40.73
CA ASP A 374 23.73 17.71 -41.81
C ASP A 374 23.46 19.01 -42.61
N ASN A 375 24.35 19.99 -42.43
CA ASN A 375 24.30 21.35 -42.98
C ASN A 375 23.06 22.19 -42.62
N ARG A 376 22.34 21.87 -41.54
CA ARG A 376 21.15 22.63 -41.10
C ARG A 376 21.09 22.74 -39.58
N ALA A 377 20.36 23.74 -39.10
CA ALA A 377 19.94 23.84 -37.71
C ALA A 377 18.41 23.94 -37.66
N LYS A 378 17.76 23.05 -36.90
CA LYS A 378 16.34 23.17 -36.58
C LYS A 378 16.22 23.99 -35.30
N LEU A 379 15.52 25.11 -35.38
CA LEU A 379 15.25 25.98 -34.24
C LEU A 379 13.81 25.78 -33.76
N SER A 380 13.60 25.81 -32.45
CA SER A 380 12.27 25.79 -31.83
C SER A 380 12.27 26.75 -30.65
N TRP A 381 11.19 27.50 -30.49
CA TRP A 381 10.98 28.42 -29.37
C TRP A 381 9.48 28.60 -29.11
N MET A 382 9.15 29.22 -27.99
CA MET A 382 7.80 29.63 -27.64
C MET A 382 7.64 31.15 -27.82
N LYS A 383 6.42 31.58 -28.16
CA LYS A 383 6.09 33.00 -28.31
C LYS A 383 6.43 33.78 -27.02
N PRO A 384 6.82 35.06 -27.13
CA PRO A 384 6.83 35.99 -26.01
C PRO A 384 5.56 35.88 -25.17
N VAL A 385 5.72 35.97 -23.84
CA VAL A 385 4.62 35.86 -22.87
C VAL A 385 4.18 37.21 -22.31
N SER A 386 4.90 38.28 -22.61
CA SER A 386 4.49 39.66 -22.30
C SER A 386 4.83 40.63 -23.45
N GLY A 387 4.10 41.74 -23.50
CA GLY A 387 4.37 42.83 -24.44
C GLY A 387 3.36 43.03 -25.56
N GLY A 388 3.78 43.59 -26.68
CA GLY A 388 2.95 43.83 -27.88
C GLY A 388 2.51 42.57 -28.62
N GLU A 389 1.79 42.74 -29.72
CA GLU A 389 1.57 41.67 -30.68
C GLU A 389 2.89 41.33 -31.39
N VAL A 390 3.13 40.04 -31.63
CA VAL A 390 4.33 39.60 -32.35
C VAL A 390 4.07 39.70 -33.84
N GLU A 391 4.67 40.70 -34.49
CA GLU A 391 4.57 40.91 -35.94
C GLU A 391 5.57 40.07 -36.75
N GLY A 392 6.52 39.40 -36.07
CA GLY A 392 7.52 38.55 -36.70
C GLY A 392 8.74 38.28 -35.82
N TYR A 393 9.59 37.36 -36.28
CA TYR A 393 10.87 37.00 -35.66
C TYR A 393 12.03 37.28 -36.62
N ARG A 394 13.16 37.71 -36.06
CA ARG A 394 14.43 37.83 -36.80
C ARG A 394 15.48 36.95 -36.15
N VAL A 395 16.06 36.06 -36.93
CA VAL A 395 17.12 35.15 -36.48
C VAL A 395 18.46 35.73 -36.90
N TYR A 396 19.37 35.82 -35.94
CA TYR A 396 20.73 36.29 -36.14
C TYR A 396 21.72 35.20 -35.72
N TRP A 397 22.93 35.28 -36.24
CA TRP A 397 24.01 34.36 -35.92
C TRP A 397 25.32 35.13 -35.76
N ASP A 398 26.17 34.62 -34.87
CA ASP A 398 27.57 35.02 -34.81
C ASP A 398 28.37 33.96 -35.58
N ASN A 399 28.90 34.35 -36.73
CA ASN A 399 29.73 33.49 -37.57
C ASN A 399 31.16 33.38 -36.99
N GLN A 400 31.27 33.00 -35.71
CA GLN A 400 32.53 32.89 -34.94
C GLN A 400 33.34 34.19 -34.87
N SER A 401 32.69 35.34 -35.06
CA SER A 401 33.33 36.66 -35.07
C SER A 401 33.32 37.34 -33.71
N GLY A 402 32.54 36.82 -32.75
CA GLY A 402 32.31 37.44 -31.45
C GLY A 402 31.39 38.66 -31.51
N GLN A 403 30.77 38.94 -32.67
CA GLN A 403 29.90 40.10 -32.91
C GLN A 403 28.69 39.69 -33.76
N ILE A 404 27.48 40.03 -33.30
CA ILE A 404 26.25 39.79 -34.06
C ILE A 404 25.86 41.05 -34.83
N ASN A 405 25.71 40.95 -36.15
CA ASN A 405 25.19 42.04 -36.98
C ASN A 405 23.66 42.06 -36.97
N TYR A 406 23.05 42.89 -36.11
CA TYR A 406 21.60 43.02 -36.00
C TYR A 406 20.92 43.73 -37.19
N ASN A 407 21.68 44.29 -38.13
CA ASN A 407 21.14 44.94 -39.33
C ASN A 407 20.91 43.97 -40.49
N SER A 408 21.35 42.72 -40.39
CA SER A 408 21.25 41.73 -41.47
C SER A 408 20.87 40.37 -40.90
N PRO A 409 19.57 40.11 -40.66
CA PRO A 409 19.11 38.84 -40.12
C PRO A 409 19.41 37.70 -41.10
N LEU A 410 19.77 36.54 -40.56
CA LEU A 410 19.89 35.30 -41.31
C LEU A 410 18.55 34.87 -41.89
N VAL A 411 17.47 35.03 -41.09
CA VAL A 411 16.09 34.73 -41.48
C VAL A 411 15.16 35.78 -40.85
N SER A 412 14.17 36.23 -41.62
CA SER A 412 13.01 36.98 -41.09
C SER A 412 11.74 36.14 -41.31
N LEU A 413 10.97 35.95 -40.25
CA LEU A 413 9.72 35.21 -40.24
C LEU A 413 8.62 36.20 -39.85
N ASN A 414 7.53 36.26 -40.59
CA ASN A 414 6.38 37.11 -40.28
C ASN A 414 5.17 36.26 -39.93
#